data_AF-A0ABD6E2Y4-F1
#
_entry.id   AF-A0ABD6E2Y4-F1
#
_cell.length_a   1.000
_cell.length_b   1.000
_cell.length_c   1.000
_cell.angle_alpha   90.00
_cell.angle_beta   90.00
_cell.angle_gamma   90.00
#
_symmetry.space_group_name_H-M   'P 1'
#
loop_
_entity.id
_entity.type
_entity.pdbx_description
1 polymer ?
#
loop_
_entity_poly.entity_id
_entity_poly.type
_entity_poly.pdbx_seq_one_letter_code
_entity_poly.pdbx_strand_id
1 'polypeptide(L)'
;MVFIKNKIVIITLVITCFFSFGNFIDNASADEEDIALQYAPIYYFEKDETCYPVDVSYHLSNSNLYQIDVVNPIIQSPSAEDISNYKDNSYYLDNQRGTIEDDGIINDYKIRNLGYTIYSNVIYSGDLTYIQYWMFYAFNKGTLNQHEGDWEMVQILISSGTPTQVMYSQHHSGQKATWNQVDREGDHIKVYISRGSHANYLRSYSGVIGIANDIVGANGKKLTYSDYDLVLLESQPWLEYKGRWGWSGSTEEEFQEANILGQTGPYGPQYRKNGDMWSAIGWGSTLPPANDAIFIMELLLYNFVTIFIIITLIIICILAYRIYKRNELTGLGPRILSILYIDGLNTKSIGNILCIMGIIIAIISLFNPWYLISTDMTIHGYETSGLVNILSIDGITGIQLQFPGITGPMPLGSIMIPFSLLIGIGILFLIFTSVGLSKSKKLGNKYLFRGIRLLIPIIFILLFIIGLRLIPFESLANTGDTGMDISEVISSISNSPINGNKFITIQDVEGQIQLNWGLGFGGFLLLFSGIILIIAGIIERVADVEFFQEKIISESKKEKKSDKKEED
;
A
#
# COMPACT_ATOMS: atom_id res chain seq x y z
N MET A 1 -47.80 -73.18 -1.55
CA MET A 1 -48.14 -71.81 -2.00
C MET A 1 -47.67 -70.69 -1.05
N VAL A 2 -47.17 -70.99 0.15
CA VAL A 2 -46.69 -69.98 1.13
C VAL A 2 -45.19 -69.67 1.00
N PHE A 3 -44.38 -70.60 0.48
CA PHE A 3 -42.91 -70.42 0.38
C PHE A 3 -42.43 -69.55 -0.80
N ILE A 4 -43.27 -69.27 -1.80
CA ILE A 4 -42.88 -68.48 -3.00
C ILE A 4 -43.17 -66.98 -2.81
N LYS A 5 -44.12 -66.61 -1.94
CA LYS A 5 -44.47 -65.20 -1.67
C LYS A 5 -43.37 -64.46 -0.88
N ASN A 6 -42.64 -65.15 0.01
CA ASN A 6 -41.63 -64.49 0.85
C ASN A 6 -40.30 -64.20 0.13
N LYS A 7 -39.97 -64.92 -0.95
CA LYS A 7 -38.75 -64.60 -1.74
C LYS A 7 -38.93 -63.41 -2.67
N ILE A 8 -40.14 -63.19 -3.19
CA ILE A 8 -40.43 -62.05 -4.09
C ILE A 8 -40.45 -60.74 -3.30
N VAL A 9 -40.99 -60.72 -2.08
CA VAL A 9 -41.00 -59.49 -1.25
C VAL A 9 -39.60 -59.09 -0.81
N ILE A 10 -38.70 -60.04 -0.51
CA ILE A 10 -37.31 -59.73 -0.13
C ILE A 10 -36.49 -59.26 -1.35
N ILE A 11 -36.70 -59.83 -2.54
CA ILE A 11 -36.00 -59.40 -3.76
C ILE A 11 -36.50 -58.02 -4.21
N THR A 12 -37.79 -57.71 -4.08
CA THR A 12 -38.30 -56.36 -4.37
C THR A 12 -37.76 -55.35 -3.35
N LEU A 13 -37.72 -55.66 -2.04
CA LEU A 13 -37.20 -54.72 -1.04
C LEU A 13 -35.68 -54.43 -1.20
N VAL A 14 -34.90 -55.44 -1.60
CA VAL A 14 -33.46 -55.28 -1.85
C VAL A 14 -33.22 -54.47 -3.14
N ILE A 15 -34.04 -54.63 -4.18
CA ILE A 15 -33.93 -53.84 -5.42
C ILE A 15 -34.40 -52.39 -5.20
N THR A 16 -35.44 -52.13 -4.40
CA THR A 16 -35.83 -50.74 -4.07
C THR A 16 -34.83 -50.06 -3.13
N CYS A 17 -34.16 -50.79 -2.23
CA CYS A 17 -33.06 -50.23 -1.43
C CYS A 17 -31.80 -49.96 -2.25
N PHE A 18 -31.52 -50.72 -3.31
CA PHE A 18 -30.40 -50.45 -4.21
C PHE A 18 -30.64 -49.25 -5.16
N PHE A 19 -31.90 -48.93 -5.49
CA PHE A 19 -32.22 -47.73 -6.30
C PHE A 19 -32.36 -46.43 -5.51
N SER A 20 -32.54 -46.49 -4.17
CA SER A 20 -32.64 -45.29 -3.33
C SER A 20 -31.32 -44.85 -2.68
N PHE A 21 -30.25 -45.65 -2.76
CA PHE A 21 -28.92 -45.30 -2.22
C PHE A 21 -27.89 -44.89 -3.29
N GLY A 22 -28.24 -44.98 -4.59
CA GLY A 22 -27.32 -44.68 -5.69
C GLY A 22 -27.36 -43.23 -6.22
N ASN A 23 -28.18 -42.33 -5.66
CA ASN A 23 -28.38 -40.96 -6.20
C ASN A 23 -28.19 -39.85 -5.15
N PHE A 24 -27.65 -40.15 -3.97
CA PHE A 24 -27.48 -39.15 -2.90
C PHE A 24 -26.02 -38.72 -2.65
N ILE A 25 -25.04 -39.32 -3.34
CA ILE A 25 -23.62 -39.01 -3.08
C ILE A 25 -22.95 -38.20 -4.22
N ASP A 26 -23.56 -38.10 -5.41
CA ASP A 26 -22.98 -37.32 -6.54
C ASP A 26 -23.71 -36.00 -6.86
N ASN A 27 -24.87 -35.70 -6.25
CA ASN A 27 -25.60 -34.46 -6.57
C ASN A 27 -25.06 -33.24 -5.79
N ALA A 28 -24.59 -33.43 -4.56
CA ALA A 28 -24.10 -32.31 -3.74
C ALA A 28 -22.80 -31.71 -4.31
N SER A 29 -21.84 -32.55 -4.71
CA SER A 29 -20.59 -32.07 -5.33
C SER A 29 -20.83 -31.42 -6.69
N ALA A 30 -21.77 -31.95 -7.49
CA ALA A 30 -22.15 -31.35 -8.77
C ALA A 30 -22.84 -29.99 -8.57
N ASP A 31 -23.74 -29.86 -7.59
CA ASP A 31 -24.40 -28.60 -7.25
C ASP A 31 -23.39 -27.56 -6.72
N GLU A 32 -22.39 -27.99 -5.95
CA GLU A 32 -21.30 -27.15 -5.45
C GLU A 32 -20.33 -26.70 -6.56
N GLU A 33 -20.01 -27.58 -7.51
CA GLU A 33 -19.21 -27.26 -8.68
C GLU A 33 -19.94 -26.25 -9.58
N ASP A 34 -21.23 -26.46 -9.84
CA ASP A 34 -22.06 -25.57 -10.66
C ASP A 34 -22.16 -24.17 -10.04
N ILE A 35 -22.43 -24.07 -8.73
CA ILE A 35 -22.54 -22.76 -8.07
C ILE A 35 -21.16 -22.06 -7.97
N ALA A 36 -20.08 -22.79 -7.74
CA ALA A 36 -18.74 -22.24 -7.76
C ALA A 36 -18.33 -21.77 -9.16
N LEU A 37 -18.73 -22.48 -10.21
CA LEU A 37 -18.46 -22.05 -11.59
C LEU A 37 -19.29 -20.82 -11.97
N GLN A 38 -20.56 -20.77 -11.54
CA GLN A 38 -21.44 -19.62 -11.80
C GLN A 38 -20.85 -18.30 -11.28
N TYR A 39 -20.25 -18.32 -10.09
CA TYR A 39 -19.71 -17.13 -9.43
C TYR A 39 -18.18 -17.02 -9.52
N ALA A 40 -17.55 -17.80 -10.39
CA ALA A 40 -16.09 -17.90 -10.51
C ALA A 40 -15.45 -16.51 -10.78
N PRO A 41 -14.43 -16.08 -10.03
CA PRO A 41 -13.86 -14.73 -10.17
C PRO A 41 -13.07 -14.49 -11.47
N ILE A 42 -12.91 -13.21 -11.80
CA ILE A 42 -11.96 -12.73 -12.81
C ILE A 42 -10.80 -12.04 -12.09
N TYR A 43 -9.59 -12.51 -12.29
CA TYR A 43 -8.38 -11.98 -11.66
C TYR A 43 -7.62 -11.04 -12.59
N TYR A 44 -7.26 -9.86 -12.08
CA TYR A 44 -6.45 -8.87 -12.77
C TYR A 44 -5.14 -8.71 -12.02
N PHE A 45 -4.03 -8.83 -12.73
CA PHE A 45 -2.68 -8.72 -12.17
C PHE A 45 -2.02 -7.42 -12.63
N GLU A 46 -1.08 -6.95 -11.81
CA GLU A 46 -0.14 -5.91 -12.21
C GLU A 46 0.82 -6.45 -13.30
N LYS A 47 1.28 -5.59 -14.21
CA LYS A 47 2.12 -5.99 -15.36
C LYS A 47 3.45 -6.63 -14.98
N ASP A 48 4.00 -6.31 -13.81
CA ASP A 48 5.29 -6.82 -13.36
C ASP A 48 5.12 -8.00 -12.39
N GLU A 49 3.89 -8.53 -12.22
CA GLU A 49 3.66 -9.77 -11.48
C GLU A 49 4.36 -10.95 -12.14
N THR A 50 4.95 -11.80 -11.31
CA THR A 50 5.79 -12.93 -11.68
C THR A 50 5.24 -14.29 -11.27
N CYS A 51 4.36 -14.34 -10.28
CA CYS A 51 3.73 -15.53 -9.73
C CYS A 51 2.21 -15.46 -9.97
N TYR A 52 1.63 -16.54 -10.49
CA TYR A 52 0.19 -16.68 -10.69
C TYR A 52 -0.33 -17.92 -9.95
N PRO A 53 -1.65 -18.02 -9.71
CA PRO A 53 -2.23 -19.16 -8.99
C PRO A 53 -1.84 -20.48 -9.65
N VAL A 54 -1.33 -21.42 -8.86
CA VAL A 54 -0.76 -22.69 -9.33
C VAL A 54 -1.21 -23.83 -8.44
N ASP A 55 -1.26 -25.03 -9.02
CA ASP A 55 -1.54 -26.23 -8.24
C ASP A 55 -0.47 -26.48 -7.17
N VAL A 56 -0.92 -26.88 -5.97
CA VAL A 56 -0.06 -27.15 -4.81
C VAL A 56 0.99 -28.23 -5.07
N SER A 57 0.75 -29.15 -6.02
CA SER A 57 1.71 -30.19 -6.39
C SER A 57 3.04 -29.62 -6.88
N TYR A 58 3.05 -28.41 -7.45
CA TYR A 58 4.30 -27.72 -7.76
C TYR A 58 5.13 -27.50 -6.50
N HIS A 59 4.52 -26.97 -5.44
CA HIS A 59 5.23 -26.68 -4.21
C HIS A 59 5.65 -27.99 -3.52
N LEU A 60 4.73 -28.95 -3.40
CA LEU A 60 5.02 -30.25 -2.78
C LEU A 60 6.15 -31.01 -3.48
N SER A 61 6.15 -31.08 -4.81
CA SER A 61 7.19 -31.79 -5.57
C SER A 61 8.57 -31.12 -5.52
N ASN A 62 8.62 -29.83 -5.16
CA ASN A 62 9.85 -29.07 -5.08
C ASN A 62 10.26 -28.73 -3.65
N SER A 63 9.50 -29.15 -2.64
CA SER A 63 9.80 -28.90 -1.23
C SER A 63 10.24 -30.16 -0.49
N ASN A 64 10.91 -29.97 0.63
CA ASN A 64 11.13 -31.00 1.64
C ASN A 64 10.29 -30.66 2.88
N LEU A 65 9.81 -31.68 3.58
CA LEU A 65 9.10 -31.52 4.86
C LEU A 65 10.10 -31.56 6.01
N TYR A 66 10.09 -30.53 6.84
CA TYR A 66 10.91 -30.41 8.05
C TYR A 66 10.06 -30.25 9.30
N GLN A 67 10.71 -30.41 10.45
CA GLN A 67 10.21 -30.00 11.75
C GLN A 67 11.21 -29.04 12.38
N ILE A 68 10.73 -28.02 13.08
CA ILE A 68 11.57 -27.08 13.83
C ILE A 68 12.50 -27.86 14.77
N ASP A 69 13.76 -27.40 14.87
CA ASP A 69 14.87 -28.02 15.61
C ASP A 69 15.34 -29.39 15.06
N VAL A 70 14.81 -29.85 13.92
CA VAL A 70 15.24 -31.08 13.25
C VAL A 70 16.00 -30.76 11.95
N VAL A 71 17.30 -31.02 11.96
CA VAL A 71 18.22 -30.65 10.86
C VAL A 71 17.95 -31.40 9.55
N ASN A 72 17.53 -32.67 9.62
CA ASN A 72 17.31 -33.50 8.44
C ASN A 72 15.85 -33.47 8.00
N PRO A 73 15.55 -33.45 6.68
CA PRO A 73 14.19 -33.50 6.21
C PRO A 73 13.52 -34.82 6.62
N ILE A 74 12.26 -34.72 7.05
CA ILE A 74 11.41 -35.88 7.39
C ILE A 74 11.01 -36.60 6.11
N ILE A 75 10.61 -35.85 5.09
CA ILE A 75 10.25 -36.37 3.76
C ILE A 75 10.83 -35.43 2.69
N GLN A 76 11.45 -35.99 1.66
CA GLN A 76 11.88 -35.24 0.49
C GLN A 76 10.80 -35.31 -0.60
N SER A 77 10.44 -34.18 -1.19
CA SER A 77 9.38 -34.09 -2.21
C SER A 77 8.08 -34.81 -1.81
N PRO A 78 7.44 -34.44 -0.68
CA PRO A 78 6.29 -35.15 -0.16
C PRO A 78 5.10 -35.09 -1.12
N SER A 79 4.27 -36.13 -1.12
CA SER A 79 2.95 -36.10 -1.77
C SER A 79 1.90 -35.42 -0.88
N ALA A 80 0.72 -35.19 -1.44
CA ALA A 80 -0.40 -34.64 -0.69
C ALA A 80 -0.87 -35.56 0.45
N GLU A 81 -0.84 -36.88 0.21
CA GLU A 81 -1.16 -37.92 1.19
C GLU A 81 -0.07 -38.06 2.27
N ASP A 82 1.19 -37.76 1.95
CA ASP A 82 2.26 -37.78 2.93
C ASP A 82 2.03 -36.70 4.00
N ILE A 83 1.78 -35.47 3.56
CA ILE A 83 1.64 -34.31 4.46
C ILE A 83 0.34 -34.31 5.28
N SER A 84 -0.71 -35.02 4.85
CA SER A 84 -1.99 -35.09 5.55
C SER A 84 -1.89 -35.68 6.97
N ASN A 85 -0.79 -36.38 7.26
CA ASN A 85 -0.52 -36.97 8.58
C ASN A 85 0.10 -35.99 9.57
N TYR A 86 0.53 -34.82 9.12
CA TYR A 86 1.28 -33.84 9.92
C TYR A 86 0.37 -32.70 10.38
N LYS A 87 -0.26 -32.94 11.54
CA LYS A 87 -1.32 -32.09 12.12
C LYS A 87 -0.85 -31.18 13.26
N ASP A 88 0.43 -30.84 13.26
CA ASP A 88 1.06 -29.96 14.25
C ASP A 88 1.71 -28.74 13.58
N ASN A 89 1.85 -27.64 14.32
CA ASN A 89 2.37 -26.37 13.79
C ASN A 89 3.91 -26.33 13.71
N SER A 90 4.60 -27.33 14.27
CA SER A 90 6.07 -27.43 14.23
C SER A 90 6.62 -27.88 12.88
N TYR A 91 5.77 -28.27 11.93
CA TYR A 91 6.18 -28.70 10.60
C TYR A 91 6.14 -27.57 9.57
N TYR A 92 7.05 -27.62 8.60
CA TYR A 92 7.08 -26.69 7.47
C TYR A 92 7.60 -27.35 6.20
N LEU A 93 7.18 -26.82 5.06
CA LEU A 93 7.68 -27.18 3.73
C LEU A 93 8.74 -26.19 3.29
N ASP A 94 9.92 -26.65 2.93
CA ASP A 94 11.04 -25.81 2.50
C ASP A 94 11.38 -26.07 1.03
N ASN A 95 11.28 -25.05 0.17
CA ASN A 95 11.43 -25.21 -1.27
C ASN A 95 12.91 -25.37 -1.66
N GLN A 96 13.20 -26.35 -2.50
CA GLN A 96 14.57 -26.72 -2.88
C GLN A 96 15.05 -26.05 -4.18
N ARG A 97 14.31 -25.06 -4.70
CA ARG A 97 14.63 -24.33 -5.94
C ARG A 97 15.21 -22.93 -5.71
N GLY A 98 15.16 -22.43 -4.49
CA GLY A 98 15.67 -21.12 -4.09
C GLY A 98 15.33 -20.88 -2.62
N THR A 99 15.53 -19.67 -2.15
CA THR A 99 15.22 -19.27 -0.77
C THR A 99 14.44 -17.96 -0.76
N ILE A 100 14.06 -17.50 0.43
CA ILE A 100 13.48 -16.16 0.61
C ILE A 100 14.45 -15.02 0.26
N GLU A 101 15.74 -15.28 0.05
CA GLU A 101 16.75 -14.25 -0.25
C GLU A 101 17.07 -14.13 -1.75
N ASP A 102 16.52 -15.02 -2.58
CA ASP A 102 16.80 -15.09 -4.01
C ASP A 102 15.54 -15.22 -4.89
N ASP A 103 15.75 -15.26 -6.21
CA ASP A 103 14.68 -15.43 -7.20
C ASP A 103 14.59 -16.88 -7.72
N GLY A 104 15.22 -17.85 -7.07
CA GLY A 104 15.34 -19.23 -7.54
C GLY A 104 13.99 -19.92 -7.77
N ILE A 105 13.08 -19.80 -6.79
CA ILE A 105 11.73 -20.38 -6.85
C ILE A 105 10.91 -19.73 -7.98
N ILE A 106 11.01 -18.40 -8.12
CA ILE A 106 10.32 -17.65 -9.18
C ILE A 106 10.85 -18.07 -10.56
N ASN A 107 12.17 -18.22 -10.70
CA ASN A 107 12.80 -18.60 -11.95
C ASN A 107 12.45 -20.04 -12.37
N ASP A 108 12.40 -20.99 -11.42
CA ASP A 108 11.97 -22.37 -11.68
C ASP A 108 10.48 -22.44 -12.04
N TYR A 109 9.62 -21.72 -11.31
CA TYR A 109 8.19 -21.64 -11.60
C TYR A 109 7.92 -21.14 -13.03
N LYS A 110 8.57 -20.04 -13.44
CA LYS A 110 8.32 -19.37 -14.72
C LYS A 110 8.65 -20.21 -15.95
N ILE A 111 9.62 -21.12 -15.86
CA ILE A 111 10.03 -21.95 -17.00
C ILE A 111 9.14 -23.18 -17.17
N ARG A 112 8.23 -23.44 -16.22
CA ARG A 112 7.30 -24.56 -16.26
C ARG A 112 5.96 -24.14 -16.85
N ASN A 113 5.35 -25.03 -17.63
CA ASN A 113 4.00 -24.83 -18.15
C ASN A 113 2.99 -25.55 -17.24
N LEU A 114 2.62 -24.89 -16.13
CA LEU A 114 1.83 -25.51 -15.05
C LEU A 114 0.32 -25.25 -15.15
N GLY A 115 -0.13 -24.39 -16.06
CA GLY A 115 -1.51 -23.90 -16.06
C GLY A 115 -1.81 -22.99 -14.87
N TYR A 116 -3.09 -22.78 -14.58
CA TYR A 116 -3.57 -21.99 -13.46
C TYR A 116 -4.61 -22.78 -12.69
N THR A 117 -4.55 -22.75 -11.37
CA THR A 117 -5.46 -23.51 -10.50
C THR A 117 -6.02 -22.60 -9.43
N ILE A 118 -7.33 -22.66 -9.25
CA ILE A 118 -8.08 -21.98 -8.19
C ILE A 118 -8.86 -23.05 -7.44
N TYR A 119 -8.84 -23.00 -6.13
CA TYR A 119 -9.57 -23.98 -5.32
C TYR A 119 -10.85 -23.37 -4.76
N SER A 120 -11.97 -24.10 -4.81
CA SER A 120 -13.25 -23.65 -4.27
C SER A 120 -13.68 -24.42 -3.04
N ASN A 121 -14.37 -23.75 -2.12
CA ASN A 121 -15.06 -24.37 -0.99
C ASN A 121 -16.45 -23.75 -0.85
N VAL A 122 -17.49 -24.59 -0.80
CA VAL A 122 -18.89 -24.15 -0.71
C VAL A 122 -19.43 -24.57 0.65
N ILE A 123 -19.95 -23.62 1.41
CA ILE A 123 -20.46 -23.86 2.76
C ILE A 123 -21.92 -23.40 2.85
N TYR A 124 -22.80 -24.33 3.22
CA TYR A 124 -24.22 -24.04 3.44
C TYR A 124 -24.52 -23.85 4.93
N SER A 125 -25.23 -22.76 5.27
CA SER A 125 -25.66 -22.45 6.64
C SER A 125 -27.05 -21.82 6.64
N GLY A 126 -28.09 -22.68 6.68
CA GLY A 126 -29.47 -22.23 6.55
C GLY A 126 -29.73 -21.65 5.15
N ASP A 127 -30.28 -20.44 5.09
CA ASP A 127 -30.51 -19.72 3.82
C ASP A 127 -29.24 -19.03 3.26
N LEU A 128 -28.10 -19.19 3.93
CA LEU A 128 -26.82 -18.61 3.53
C LEU A 128 -25.96 -19.65 2.82
N THR A 129 -25.34 -19.24 1.72
CA THR A 129 -24.30 -20.00 1.01
C THR A 129 -23.04 -19.15 0.92
N TYR A 130 -21.93 -19.68 1.38
CA TYR A 130 -20.61 -19.06 1.26
C TYR A 130 -19.82 -19.81 0.20
N ILE A 131 -19.24 -19.08 -0.74
CA ILE A 131 -18.35 -19.65 -1.75
C ILE A 131 -16.98 -18.99 -1.57
N GLN A 132 -15.99 -19.78 -1.21
CA GLN A 132 -14.60 -19.35 -1.08
C GLN A 132 -13.82 -19.76 -2.31
N TYR A 133 -12.98 -18.87 -2.81
CA TYR A 133 -12.00 -19.15 -3.86
C TYR A 133 -10.61 -18.88 -3.29
N TRP A 134 -9.81 -19.94 -3.21
CA TRP A 134 -8.47 -19.95 -2.67
C TRP A 134 -7.45 -20.00 -3.79
N MET A 135 -6.42 -19.17 -3.69
CA MET A 135 -5.32 -19.10 -4.63
C MET A 135 -4.03 -19.46 -3.91
N PHE A 136 -3.30 -20.42 -4.48
CA PHE A 136 -1.97 -20.76 -4.03
C PHE A 136 -0.92 -20.19 -4.98
N TYR A 137 0.10 -19.51 -4.45
CA TYR A 137 1.21 -18.98 -5.24
C TYR A 137 2.52 -19.66 -4.84
N ALA A 138 3.41 -19.84 -5.80
CA ALA A 138 4.71 -20.47 -5.57
C ALA A 138 5.59 -19.70 -4.57
N PHE A 139 5.49 -18.37 -4.58
CA PHE A 139 6.36 -17.49 -3.81
C PHE A 139 5.73 -16.10 -3.67
N ASN A 140 5.76 -15.52 -2.46
CA ASN A 140 5.36 -14.15 -2.17
C ASN A 140 6.60 -13.24 -2.15
N LYS A 141 6.64 -12.24 -3.05
CA LYS A 141 7.73 -11.25 -3.14
C LYS A 141 7.30 -9.87 -2.60
N GLY A 142 6.46 -9.87 -1.58
CA GLY A 142 6.03 -8.65 -0.90
C GLY A 142 7.19 -7.97 -0.19
N THR A 143 7.28 -6.65 -0.30
CA THR A 143 8.39 -5.83 0.25
C THR A 143 8.63 -6.03 1.75
N LEU A 144 7.58 -6.43 2.48
CA LEU A 144 7.57 -6.56 3.95
C LEU A 144 7.19 -7.95 4.45
N ASN A 145 6.97 -8.90 3.56
CA ASN A 145 6.40 -10.21 3.87
C ASN A 145 6.80 -11.20 2.77
N GLN A 146 8.10 -11.28 2.48
CA GLN A 146 8.62 -12.17 1.45
C GLN A 146 8.77 -13.57 2.03
N HIS A 147 8.07 -14.54 1.44
CA HIS A 147 8.06 -15.92 1.92
C HIS A 147 7.78 -16.92 0.81
N GLU A 148 8.20 -18.16 1.03
CA GLU A 148 7.87 -19.27 0.15
C GLU A 148 6.41 -19.67 0.30
N GLY A 149 5.78 -20.05 -0.82
CA GLY A 149 4.36 -20.39 -0.85
C GLY A 149 3.46 -19.21 -0.46
N ASP A 150 2.21 -19.20 -0.92
CA ASP A 150 1.27 -18.20 -0.45
C ASP A 150 -0.17 -18.67 -0.58
N TRP A 151 -1.02 -18.33 0.39
CA TRP A 151 -2.44 -18.66 0.39
C TRP A 151 -3.27 -17.40 0.59
N GLU A 152 -4.06 -17.09 -0.43
CA GLU A 152 -4.97 -15.94 -0.47
C GLU A 152 -6.39 -16.39 -0.81
N MET A 153 -7.41 -15.60 -0.46
CA MET A 153 -8.81 -16.00 -0.59
C MET A 153 -9.77 -14.83 -0.84
N VAL A 154 -10.75 -15.07 -1.72
CA VAL A 154 -11.96 -14.25 -1.82
C VAL A 154 -13.19 -15.08 -1.51
N GLN A 155 -14.19 -14.48 -0.86
CA GLN A 155 -15.41 -15.16 -0.46
C GLN A 155 -16.65 -14.39 -0.91
N ILE A 156 -17.64 -15.09 -1.45
CA ILE A 156 -18.95 -14.55 -1.81
C ILE A 156 -19.98 -15.10 -0.83
N LEU A 157 -20.82 -14.21 -0.30
CA LEU A 157 -21.98 -14.55 0.52
C LEU A 157 -23.26 -14.39 -0.29
N ILE A 158 -23.98 -15.49 -0.46
CA ILE A 158 -25.31 -15.57 -1.05
C ILE A 158 -26.32 -15.75 0.08
N SER A 159 -27.38 -14.96 0.07
CA SER A 159 -28.50 -15.06 1.01
C SER A 159 -29.80 -15.24 0.24
N SER A 160 -30.55 -16.29 0.56
CA SER A 160 -31.79 -16.67 -0.13
C SER A 160 -31.65 -16.71 -1.66
N GLY A 161 -30.54 -17.27 -2.15
CA GLY A 161 -30.23 -17.40 -3.58
C GLY A 161 -29.75 -16.13 -4.28
N THR A 162 -29.52 -15.03 -3.57
CA THR A 162 -28.99 -13.79 -4.15
C THR A 162 -27.64 -13.40 -3.52
N PRO A 163 -26.61 -13.06 -4.30
CA PRO A 163 -25.35 -12.52 -3.77
C PRO A 163 -25.57 -11.21 -3.01
N THR A 164 -25.01 -11.11 -1.80
CA THR A 164 -25.21 -9.96 -0.92
C THR A 164 -23.91 -9.26 -0.54
N GLN A 165 -22.84 -10.02 -0.31
CA GLN A 165 -21.55 -9.49 0.11
C GLN A 165 -20.39 -10.27 -0.50
N VAL A 166 -19.24 -9.62 -0.57
CA VAL A 166 -17.98 -10.23 -0.99
C VAL A 166 -16.88 -9.80 -0.03
N MET A 167 -15.99 -10.70 0.31
CA MET A 167 -14.84 -10.49 1.17
C MET A 167 -13.56 -10.74 0.37
N TYR A 168 -12.58 -9.84 0.51
CA TYR A 168 -11.30 -9.90 -0.17
C TYR A 168 -10.20 -9.95 0.89
N SER A 169 -9.38 -11.01 0.91
CA SER A 169 -8.24 -11.12 1.83
C SER A 169 -7.15 -10.13 1.48
N GLN A 170 -6.56 -9.51 2.52
CA GLN A 170 -5.45 -8.58 2.39
C GLN A 170 -4.49 -8.88 3.54
N HIS A 171 -3.39 -9.57 3.25
CA HIS A 171 -2.37 -9.95 4.22
C HIS A 171 -2.96 -10.75 5.39
N HIS A 172 -3.04 -10.11 6.56
CA HIS A 172 -3.54 -10.67 7.80
C HIS A 172 -4.99 -10.29 8.11
N SER A 173 -5.64 -9.56 7.22
CA SER A 173 -7.01 -9.05 7.35
C SER A 173 -7.71 -9.11 5.99
N GLY A 174 -8.51 -8.12 5.67
CA GLY A 174 -9.23 -8.01 4.41
C GLY A 174 -10.22 -6.87 4.43
N GLN A 175 -11.08 -6.84 3.42
CA GLN A 175 -12.17 -5.90 3.32
C GLN A 175 -13.43 -6.61 2.84
N LYS A 176 -14.59 -6.27 3.42
CA LYS A 176 -15.88 -6.73 2.92
C LYS A 176 -16.64 -5.64 2.19
N ALA A 177 -17.34 -5.97 1.13
CA ALA A 177 -18.15 -5.04 0.37
C ALA A 177 -19.54 -5.62 0.14
N THR A 178 -20.53 -4.73 0.04
CA THR A 178 -21.84 -5.15 -0.47
C THR A 178 -21.74 -5.52 -1.95
N TRP A 179 -22.61 -6.38 -2.44
CA TRP A 179 -22.64 -6.77 -3.84
C TRP A 179 -22.62 -5.54 -4.75
N ASN A 180 -23.42 -4.50 -4.48
CA ASN A 180 -23.47 -3.28 -5.31
C ASN A 180 -22.17 -2.46 -5.36
N GLN A 181 -21.24 -2.65 -4.42
CA GLN A 181 -19.94 -1.97 -4.43
C GLN A 181 -18.87 -2.74 -5.21
N VAL A 182 -19.12 -4.01 -5.56
CA VAL A 182 -18.17 -4.88 -6.24
C VAL A 182 -18.16 -4.60 -7.74
N ASP A 183 -16.97 -4.45 -8.31
CA ASP A 183 -16.78 -4.41 -9.76
C ASP A 183 -16.89 -5.85 -10.29
N ARG A 184 -17.77 -6.09 -11.26
CA ARG A 184 -18.12 -7.43 -11.74
C ARG A 184 -18.51 -7.45 -13.21
N GLU A 185 -18.44 -8.63 -13.82
CA GLU A 185 -18.94 -8.93 -15.16
C GLU A 185 -19.98 -10.06 -15.03
N GLY A 186 -21.27 -9.73 -15.14
CA GLY A 186 -22.33 -10.67 -14.78
C GLY A 186 -22.26 -11.03 -13.29
N ASP A 187 -22.17 -12.34 -13.02
CA ASP A 187 -22.01 -12.91 -11.66
C ASP A 187 -20.54 -13.05 -11.25
N HIS A 188 -19.60 -12.76 -12.16
CA HIS A 188 -18.16 -12.92 -11.92
C HIS A 188 -17.56 -11.65 -11.33
N ILE A 189 -17.17 -11.71 -10.05
CA ILE A 189 -16.50 -10.60 -9.37
C ILE A 189 -15.12 -10.36 -9.98
N LYS A 190 -14.68 -9.10 -10.03
CA LYS A 190 -13.30 -8.76 -10.41
C LYS A 190 -12.44 -8.63 -9.17
N VAL A 191 -11.32 -9.32 -9.18
CA VAL A 191 -10.32 -9.33 -8.11
C VAL A 191 -9.04 -8.71 -8.65
N TYR A 192 -8.59 -7.62 -8.03
CA TYR A 192 -7.34 -6.97 -8.39
C TYR A 192 -6.23 -7.43 -7.45
N ILE A 193 -5.29 -8.19 -7.98
CA ILE A 193 -4.21 -8.81 -7.21
C ILE A 193 -3.05 -7.83 -7.11
N SER A 194 -2.62 -7.56 -5.88
CA SER A 194 -1.41 -6.79 -5.61
C SER A 194 -0.16 -7.56 -6.00
N ARG A 195 0.82 -6.82 -6.55
CA ARG A 195 2.07 -7.41 -7.01
C ARG A 195 2.90 -7.96 -5.86
N GLY A 196 3.31 -9.22 -5.98
CA GLY A 196 4.22 -9.90 -5.07
C GLY A 196 3.58 -10.37 -3.78
N SER A 197 2.76 -9.52 -3.12
CA SER A 197 2.06 -9.86 -1.87
C SER A 197 0.76 -10.64 -2.07
N HIS A 198 0.21 -10.64 -3.29
CA HIS A 198 -1.02 -11.31 -3.70
C HIS A 198 -2.31 -10.93 -2.95
N ALA A 199 -2.27 -9.93 -2.06
CA ALA A 199 -3.45 -9.37 -1.42
C ALA A 199 -4.49 -8.93 -2.47
N ASN A 200 -5.77 -9.15 -2.14
CA ASN A 200 -6.91 -9.01 -3.03
C ASN A 200 -7.63 -7.68 -2.83
N TYR A 201 -7.88 -6.94 -3.91
CA TYR A 201 -8.48 -5.62 -3.87
C TYR A 201 -9.73 -5.49 -4.72
N LEU A 202 -10.63 -4.59 -4.29
CA LEU A 202 -11.86 -4.23 -4.98
C LEU A 202 -11.67 -3.30 -6.18
N ARG A 203 -10.54 -2.60 -6.26
CA ARG A 203 -10.23 -1.62 -7.32
C ARG A 203 -8.78 -1.77 -7.77
N SER A 204 -8.54 -1.52 -9.04
CA SER A 204 -7.21 -1.54 -9.67
C SER A 204 -6.26 -0.44 -9.20
N TYR A 205 -6.74 0.51 -8.39
CA TYR A 205 -5.98 1.66 -7.90
C TYR A 205 -5.90 1.70 -6.36
N SER A 206 -6.37 0.64 -5.68
CA SER A 206 -6.27 0.51 -4.22
C SER A 206 -4.89 0.01 -3.78
N GLY A 207 -4.68 -0.13 -2.47
CA GLY A 207 -3.39 -0.57 -1.91
C GLY A 207 -2.38 0.57 -1.75
N VAL A 208 -2.72 1.77 -2.24
CA VAL A 208 -1.90 2.98 -2.15
C VAL A 208 -1.80 3.58 -0.74
N ILE A 209 -2.67 3.17 0.18
CA ILE A 209 -2.70 3.63 1.57
C ILE A 209 -2.42 2.44 2.50
N GLY A 210 -1.49 2.63 3.43
CA GLY A 210 -1.19 1.65 4.48
C GLY A 210 0.29 1.27 4.52
N ILE A 211 0.64 0.45 5.51
CA ILE A 211 2.01 0.00 5.75
C ILE A 211 2.47 -1.06 4.76
N ALA A 212 1.54 -1.87 4.24
CA ALA A 212 1.86 -2.96 3.32
C ALA A 212 2.39 -2.48 1.97
N ASN A 213 2.06 -1.24 1.58
CA ASN A 213 2.60 -0.60 0.39
C ASN A 213 2.38 -1.43 -0.90
N ASP A 214 1.14 -1.88 -1.08
CA ASP A 214 0.80 -2.73 -2.22
C ASP A 214 0.73 -1.93 -3.52
N ILE A 215 1.14 -2.60 -4.60
CA ILE A 215 1.06 -2.08 -5.95
C ILE A 215 0.02 -2.90 -6.69
N VAL A 216 -1.12 -2.28 -6.96
CA VAL A 216 -2.27 -2.92 -7.61
C VAL A 216 -2.46 -2.32 -8.99
N GLY A 217 -2.90 -3.14 -9.95
CA GLY A 217 -3.15 -2.71 -11.31
C GLY A 217 -4.06 -3.65 -12.08
N ALA A 218 -4.55 -3.18 -13.23
CA ALA A 218 -5.26 -3.98 -14.22
C ALA A 218 -4.54 -3.93 -15.58
N ASN A 219 -3.22 -3.76 -15.54
CA ASN A 219 -2.34 -3.50 -16.67
C ASN A 219 -1.50 -4.73 -17.07
N GLY A 220 -1.63 -5.84 -16.35
CA GLY A 220 -0.92 -7.10 -16.59
C GLY A 220 -1.83 -8.21 -17.10
N LYS A 221 -1.56 -9.44 -16.63
CA LYS A 221 -2.33 -10.62 -16.99
C LYS A 221 -3.77 -10.51 -16.47
N LYS A 222 -4.71 -11.04 -17.24
CA LYS A 222 -6.11 -11.25 -16.84
C LYS A 222 -6.38 -12.75 -16.88
N LEU A 223 -6.94 -13.31 -15.81
CA LEU A 223 -7.47 -14.67 -15.78
C LEU A 223 -8.98 -14.62 -15.63
N THR A 224 -9.69 -15.17 -16.59
CA THR A 224 -11.13 -15.41 -16.55
C THR A 224 -11.40 -16.85 -16.11
N TYR A 225 -12.66 -17.16 -15.78
CA TYR A 225 -13.10 -18.49 -15.36
C TYR A 225 -12.84 -19.61 -16.39
N SER A 226 -12.53 -19.28 -17.64
CA SER A 226 -12.11 -20.26 -18.66
C SER A 226 -10.60 -20.47 -18.76
N ASP A 227 -9.81 -19.68 -18.04
CA ASP A 227 -8.34 -19.69 -18.12
C ASP A 227 -7.69 -20.54 -17.02
N TYR A 228 -8.45 -20.97 -16.00
CA TYR A 228 -7.95 -21.76 -14.87
C TYR A 228 -8.81 -22.99 -14.60
N ASP A 229 -8.21 -23.99 -13.98
CA ASP A 229 -8.90 -25.16 -13.44
C ASP A 229 -9.48 -24.80 -12.06
N LEU A 230 -10.79 -24.97 -11.89
CA LEU A 230 -11.49 -24.78 -10.63
C LEU A 230 -11.63 -26.12 -9.92
N VAL A 231 -10.99 -26.26 -8.75
CA VAL A 231 -10.89 -27.54 -8.03
C VAL A 231 -11.60 -27.44 -6.68
N LEU A 232 -12.59 -28.32 -6.43
CA LEU A 232 -13.29 -28.37 -5.15
C LEU A 232 -12.39 -28.91 -4.03
N LEU A 233 -12.28 -28.16 -2.93
CA LEU A 233 -11.36 -28.42 -1.84
C LEU A 233 -11.68 -29.68 -1.04
N GLU A 234 -12.94 -30.06 -0.86
CA GLU A 234 -13.32 -31.17 0.03
C GLU A 234 -12.67 -32.53 -0.32
N SER A 235 -12.16 -32.67 -1.54
CA SER A 235 -11.51 -33.88 -2.04
C SER A 235 -9.99 -33.96 -1.77
N GLN A 236 -9.39 -32.92 -1.16
CA GLN A 236 -7.95 -32.73 -1.16
C GLN A 236 -7.27 -33.19 0.14
N PRO A 237 -6.40 -34.23 0.12
CA PRO A 237 -5.82 -34.79 1.35
C PRO A 237 -4.87 -33.82 2.06
N TRP A 238 -4.21 -32.93 1.31
CA TRP A 238 -3.29 -31.94 1.85
C TRP A 238 -3.95 -30.87 2.72
N LEU A 239 -5.30 -30.74 2.71
CA LEU A 239 -6.01 -29.80 3.58
C LEU A 239 -5.79 -30.06 5.06
N GLU A 240 -5.57 -31.32 5.42
CA GLU A 240 -5.32 -31.77 6.80
C GLU A 240 -3.92 -31.39 7.31
N TYR A 241 -3.05 -30.87 6.44
CA TYR A 241 -1.70 -30.43 6.81
C TYR A 241 -1.75 -29.12 7.59
N LYS A 242 -1.35 -29.17 8.86
CA LYS A 242 -1.37 -28.02 9.78
C LYS A 242 -0.09 -27.19 9.78
N GLY A 243 0.97 -27.69 9.15
CA GLY A 243 2.24 -26.99 9.08
C GLY A 243 2.23 -25.77 8.15
N ARG A 244 3.40 -25.19 7.98
CA ARG A 244 3.66 -23.99 7.18
C ARG A 244 3.92 -24.36 5.71
N TRP A 245 3.27 -23.66 4.79
CA TRP A 245 3.45 -23.81 3.35
C TRP A 245 4.60 -22.93 2.85
N GLY A 246 5.81 -23.24 3.32
CA GLY A 246 7.03 -22.46 3.06
C GLY A 246 7.97 -22.47 4.25
N TRP A 247 9.25 -22.14 4.00
CA TRP A 247 10.27 -22.03 5.05
C TRP A 247 9.77 -21.24 6.26
N SER A 248 10.15 -21.67 7.46
CA SER A 248 9.70 -21.02 8.70
C SER A 248 10.78 -20.80 9.76
N GLY A 249 12.05 -20.97 9.44
CA GLY A 249 13.13 -21.02 10.44
C GLY A 249 13.45 -22.45 10.85
N SER A 250 14.75 -22.74 10.98
CA SER A 250 15.25 -24.09 11.31
C SER A 250 15.26 -24.35 12.81
N THR A 251 15.37 -23.29 13.61
CA THR A 251 15.34 -23.31 15.07
C THR A 251 14.15 -22.50 15.59
N GLU A 252 13.77 -22.72 16.85
CA GLU A 252 12.71 -21.93 17.47
C GLU A 252 13.01 -20.42 17.47
N GLU A 253 14.28 -20.03 17.69
CA GLU A 253 14.71 -18.62 17.66
C GLU A 253 14.52 -18.01 16.27
N GLU A 254 15.01 -18.69 15.23
CA GLU A 254 14.83 -18.28 13.83
C GLU A 254 13.35 -18.21 13.45
N PHE A 255 12.53 -19.14 13.94
CA PHE A 255 11.09 -19.14 13.69
C PHE A 255 10.41 -17.89 14.26
N GLN A 256 10.74 -17.51 15.50
CA GLN A 256 10.16 -16.30 16.11
C GLN A 256 10.57 -15.04 15.34
N GLU A 257 11.84 -14.93 14.95
CA GLU A 257 12.33 -13.82 14.12
C GLU A 257 11.62 -13.79 12.76
N ALA A 258 11.66 -14.89 12.01
CA ALA A 258 11.03 -15.00 10.69
C ALA A 258 9.52 -14.72 10.75
N ASN A 259 8.83 -15.13 11.81
CA ASN A 259 7.40 -14.91 11.97
C ASN A 259 7.07 -13.42 12.22
N ILE A 260 7.92 -12.70 12.95
CA ILE A 260 7.80 -11.24 13.14
C ILE A 260 8.08 -10.50 11.82
N LEU A 261 9.05 -10.98 11.04
CA LEU A 261 9.44 -10.38 9.77
C LEU A 261 8.54 -10.76 8.59
N GLY A 262 7.52 -11.60 8.79
CA GLY A 262 6.65 -12.07 7.71
C GLY A 262 7.37 -12.97 6.69
N GLN A 263 8.42 -13.66 7.12
CA GLN A 263 9.22 -14.54 6.26
C GLN A 263 8.77 -16.00 6.32
N THR A 264 7.94 -16.36 7.31
CA THR A 264 7.39 -17.71 7.41
C THR A 264 6.31 -17.93 6.34
N GLY A 265 6.36 -19.08 5.66
CA GLY A 265 5.24 -19.51 4.82
C GLY A 265 3.90 -19.51 5.57
N PRO A 266 2.77 -19.26 4.91
CA PRO A 266 1.48 -19.22 5.59
C PRO A 266 1.00 -20.63 5.97
N TYR A 267 0.07 -20.70 6.92
CA TYR A 267 -0.73 -21.90 7.14
C TYR A 267 -1.69 -22.14 5.98
N GLY A 268 -2.03 -23.41 5.72
CA GLY A 268 -3.01 -23.79 4.68
C GLY A 268 -4.45 -23.35 5.01
N PRO A 269 -5.40 -23.52 4.06
CA PRO A 269 -6.76 -22.99 4.17
C PRO A 269 -7.48 -23.27 5.49
N GLN A 270 -7.46 -24.53 5.97
CA GLN A 270 -8.14 -24.93 7.21
C GLN A 270 -7.56 -24.29 8.48
N TYR A 271 -6.30 -23.86 8.46
CA TYR A 271 -5.57 -23.42 9.64
C TYR A 271 -5.17 -21.94 9.58
N ARG A 272 -5.41 -21.28 8.45
CA ARG A 272 -5.13 -19.85 8.26
C ARG A 272 -5.95 -19.04 9.27
N LYS A 273 -5.24 -18.17 10.02
CA LYS A 273 -5.82 -17.36 11.12
C LYS A 273 -6.57 -18.22 12.13
N ASN A 274 -5.94 -19.27 12.64
CA ASN A 274 -6.54 -20.21 13.60
C ASN A 274 -7.83 -20.86 13.09
N GLY A 275 -7.99 -20.98 11.76
CA GLY A 275 -9.18 -21.52 11.11
C GLY A 275 -10.29 -20.50 10.87
N ASP A 276 -10.12 -19.24 11.27
CA ASP A 276 -11.15 -18.21 11.09
C ASP A 276 -11.49 -18.02 9.61
N MET A 277 -10.48 -17.99 8.72
CA MET A 277 -10.69 -17.83 7.28
C MET A 277 -11.45 -19.02 6.68
N TRP A 278 -11.20 -20.23 7.17
CA TRP A 278 -11.96 -21.41 6.77
C TRP A 278 -13.41 -21.36 7.25
N SER A 279 -13.65 -20.84 8.46
CA SER A 279 -14.97 -20.82 9.11
C SER A 279 -16.03 -19.91 8.45
N ALA A 280 -15.70 -19.27 7.32
CA ALA A 280 -16.47 -18.36 6.46
C ALA A 280 -17.21 -17.21 7.16
N ILE A 281 -18.12 -17.55 8.07
CA ILE A 281 -18.90 -16.64 8.94
C ILE A 281 -17.96 -15.85 9.85
N GLY A 282 -17.05 -16.55 10.54
CA GLY A 282 -16.16 -15.95 11.54
C GLY A 282 -15.32 -14.82 10.94
N TRP A 283 -14.50 -15.16 9.95
CA TRP A 283 -13.66 -14.17 9.26
C TRP A 283 -14.45 -13.08 8.54
N GLY A 284 -15.48 -13.43 7.76
CA GLY A 284 -16.24 -12.43 7.01
C GLY A 284 -16.95 -11.39 7.90
N SER A 285 -17.32 -11.76 9.13
CA SER A 285 -17.96 -10.86 10.08
C SER A 285 -17.01 -9.81 10.66
N THR A 286 -15.72 -10.13 10.83
CA THR A 286 -14.71 -9.25 11.45
C THR A 286 -14.12 -8.24 10.48
N LEU A 287 -14.25 -8.45 9.16
CA LEU A 287 -13.66 -7.55 8.17
C LEU A 287 -14.30 -6.15 8.19
N PRO A 288 -13.49 -5.09 8.06
CA PRO A 288 -13.98 -3.73 7.90
C PRO A 288 -14.77 -3.60 6.58
N PRO A 289 -15.89 -2.84 6.57
CA PRO A 289 -16.64 -2.59 5.35
C PRO A 289 -15.89 -1.64 4.39
N ALA A 290 -16.08 -1.87 3.10
CA ALA A 290 -15.61 -1.00 2.03
C ALA A 290 -16.22 0.40 2.16
N ASN A 291 -15.38 1.41 1.97
CA ASN A 291 -15.75 2.81 2.11
C ASN A 291 -15.49 3.57 0.81
N ASP A 292 -16.55 4.02 0.16
CA ASP A 292 -16.48 4.70 -1.13
C ASP A 292 -15.65 6.00 -1.07
N ALA A 293 -15.63 6.69 0.09
CA ALA A 293 -14.79 7.87 0.26
C ALA A 293 -13.29 7.52 0.24
N ILE A 294 -12.91 6.35 0.79
CA ILE A 294 -11.54 5.85 0.72
C ILE A 294 -11.19 5.53 -0.74
N PHE A 295 -12.09 4.89 -1.50
CA PHE A 295 -11.83 4.63 -2.92
C PHE A 295 -11.64 5.90 -3.75
N ILE A 296 -12.39 6.97 -3.48
CA ILE A 296 -12.19 8.27 -4.14
C ILE A 296 -10.81 8.84 -3.79
N MET A 297 -10.41 8.76 -2.52
CA MET A 297 -9.10 9.21 -2.08
C MET A 297 -7.97 8.40 -2.72
N GLU A 298 -8.05 7.07 -2.72
CA GLU A 298 -7.09 6.18 -3.38
C GLU A 298 -7.00 6.47 -4.88
N LEU A 299 -8.12 6.72 -5.55
CA LEU A 299 -8.13 7.09 -6.97
C LEU A 299 -7.38 8.41 -7.24
N LEU A 300 -7.58 9.43 -6.40
CA LEU A 300 -6.88 10.71 -6.51
C LEU A 300 -5.38 10.55 -6.26
N LEU A 301 -5.04 9.72 -5.28
CA LEU A 301 -3.68 9.39 -4.88
C LEU A 301 -2.95 8.61 -5.98
N TYR A 302 -3.56 7.55 -6.51
CA TYR A 302 -3.05 6.78 -7.65
C TYR A 302 -2.77 7.67 -8.87
N ASN A 303 -3.64 8.66 -9.13
CA ASN A 303 -3.48 9.59 -10.24
C ASN A 303 -2.73 10.88 -9.87
N PHE A 304 -2.16 10.99 -8.67
CA PHE A 304 -1.67 12.25 -8.11
C PHE A 304 -0.63 12.91 -9.02
N VAL A 305 0.37 12.15 -9.47
CA VAL A 305 1.46 12.68 -10.33
C VAL A 305 0.90 13.24 -11.63
N THR A 306 0.00 12.50 -12.29
CA THR A 306 -0.64 12.92 -13.55
C THR A 306 -1.47 14.18 -13.36
N ILE A 307 -2.35 14.20 -12.34
CA ILE A 307 -3.17 15.35 -11.98
C ILE A 307 -2.28 16.57 -11.69
N PHE A 308 -1.22 16.36 -10.91
CA PHE A 308 -0.28 17.39 -10.53
C PHE A 308 0.47 17.98 -11.73
N ILE A 309 0.92 17.16 -12.67
CA ILE A 309 1.56 17.60 -13.92
C ILE A 309 0.57 18.44 -14.75
N ILE A 310 -0.65 17.97 -14.96
CA ILE A 310 -1.68 18.69 -15.74
C ILE A 310 -1.96 20.06 -15.12
N ILE A 311 -2.20 20.11 -13.80
CA ILE A 311 -2.43 21.37 -13.08
C ILE A 311 -1.21 22.30 -13.21
N THR A 312 0.00 21.76 -13.08
CA THR A 312 1.24 22.52 -13.23
C THR A 312 1.34 23.14 -14.62
N LEU A 313 1.07 22.38 -15.68
CA LEU A 313 1.09 22.87 -17.06
C LEU A 313 0.03 23.96 -17.29
N ILE A 314 -1.18 23.78 -16.78
CA ILE A 314 -2.24 24.80 -16.86
C ILE A 314 -1.80 26.10 -16.18
N ILE A 315 -1.19 26.02 -14.98
CA ILE A 315 -0.68 27.19 -14.26
C ILE A 315 0.43 27.87 -15.06
N ILE A 316 1.37 27.11 -15.66
CA ILE A 316 2.44 27.65 -16.51
C ILE A 316 1.83 28.42 -17.69
N CYS A 317 0.84 27.87 -18.39
CA CYS A 317 0.16 28.54 -19.50
C CYS A 317 -0.51 29.85 -19.04
N ILE A 318 -1.19 29.85 -17.90
CA ILE A 318 -1.81 31.06 -17.32
C ILE A 318 -0.74 32.11 -16.97
N LEU A 319 0.39 31.69 -16.37
CA LEU A 319 1.49 32.58 -16.03
C LEU A 319 2.16 33.16 -17.27
N ALA A 320 2.43 32.34 -18.29
CA ALA A 320 2.98 32.77 -19.58
C ALA A 320 2.07 33.80 -20.26
N TYR A 321 0.76 33.55 -20.31
CA TYR A 321 -0.21 34.51 -20.85
C TYR A 321 -0.23 35.83 -20.05
N ARG A 322 -0.15 35.77 -18.71
CA ARG A 322 -0.06 36.98 -17.87
C ARG A 322 1.22 37.77 -18.12
N ILE A 323 2.35 37.08 -18.33
CA ILE A 323 3.64 37.72 -18.66
C ILE A 323 3.58 38.34 -20.04
N TYR A 324 3.05 37.63 -21.05
CA TYR A 324 2.83 38.14 -22.40
C TYR A 324 1.98 39.43 -22.39
N LYS A 325 0.81 39.39 -21.73
CA LYS A 325 -0.08 40.54 -21.61
C LYS A 325 0.61 41.71 -20.88
N ARG A 326 1.47 41.42 -19.91
CA ARG A 326 2.25 42.45 -19.20
C ARG A 326 3.32 43.07 -20.10
N ASN A 327 4.03 42.26 -20.88
CA ASN A 327 5.02 42.74 -21.84
C ASN A 327 4.38 43.71 -22.85
N GLU A 328 3.20 43.36 -23.37
CA GLU A 328 2.42 44.23 -24.27
C GLU A 328 1.97 45.53 -23.61
N LEU A 329 1.51 45.49 -22.35
CA LEU A 329 0.86 46.63 -21.70
C LEU A 329 1.81 47.58 -20.97
N THR A 330 2.82 47.07 -20.29
CA THR A 330 3.69 47.85 -19.40
C THR A 330 5.17 47.68 -19.71
N GLY A 331 5.52 46.70 -20.55
CA GLY A 331 6.89 46.18 -20.67
C GLY A 331 7.29 45.36 -19.44
N LEU A 332 8.38 44.59 -19.57
CA LEU A 332 8.94 43.76 -18.50
C LEU A 332 10.05 44.46 -17.68
N GLY A 333 10.35 45.72 -18.00
CA GLY A 333 11.41 46.49 -17.36
C GLY A 333 12.82 46.07 -17.80
N PRO A 334 13.85 46.83 -17.38
CA PRO A 334 15.25 46.56 -17.74
C PRO A 334 15.80 45.26 -17.17
N ARG A 335 15.33 44.86 -15.96
CA ARG A 335 15.60 43.54 -15.38
C ARG A 335 14.30 42.74 -15.43
N ILE A 336 14.28 41.69 -16.24
CA ILE A 336 13.08 40.87 -16.48
C ILE A 336 12.58 40.24 -15.18
N LEU A 337 13.47 39.78 -14.31
CA LEU A 337 13.13 39.21 -13.02
C LEU A 337 13.15 40.29 -11.95
N SER A 338 12.00 40.62 -11.36
CA SER A 338 11.93 41.70 -10.37
C SER A 338 12.68 41.38 -9.07
N ILE A 339 12.90 40.10 -8.77
CA ILE A 339 13.76 39.65 -7.65
C ILE A 339 15.23 40.11 -7.80
N LEU A 340 15.66 40.49 -9.00
CA LEU A 340 17.02 40.94 -9.27
C LEU A 340 17.19 42.47 -9.18
N TYR A 341 16.19 43.25 -8.76
CA TYR A 341 16.35 44.70 -8.51
C TYR A 341 17.09 44.97 -7.20
N ILE A 342 18.40 44.68 -7.24
CA ILE A 342 19.37 44.92 -6.18
C ILE A 342 20.33 46.01 -6.66
N ASP A 343 20.42 47.12 -5.94
CA ASP A 343 21.24 48.29 -6.31
C ASP A 343 21.91 48.97 -5.10
N GLY A 344 21.95 48.31 -3.94
CA GLY A 344 22.62 48.80 -2.74
C GLY A 344 22.00 48.25 -1.45
N LEU A 345 22.39 48.81 -0.30
CA LEU A 345 21.84 48.45 1.02
C LEU A 345 20.57 49.25 1.34
N ASN A 346 19.53 49.10 0.52
CA ASN A 346 18.20 49.67 0.77
C ASN A 346 17.17 48.58 1.05
N THR A 347 16.03 48.97 1.63
CA THR A 347 14.97 48.06 2.08
C THR A 347 14.51 47.07 1.01
N LYS A 348 14.24 47.53 -0.23
CA LYS A 348 13.88 46.62 -1.33
C LYS A 348 15.01 45.63 -1.67
N SER A 349 16.26 46.08 -1.74
CA SER A 349 17.39 45.22 -2.08
C SER A 349 17.62 44.17 -0.99
N ILE A 350 17.46 44.55 0.28
CA ILE A 350 17.50 43.62 1.42
C ILE A 350 16.40 42.57 1.29
N GLY A 351 15.16 42.98 0.98
CA GLY A 351 14.05 42.04 0.77
C GLY A 351 14.32 41.04 -0.36
N ASN A 352 14.84 41.51 -1.49
CA ASN A 352 15.24 40.65 -2.62
C ASN A 352 16.40 39.70 -2.28
N ILE A 353 17.44 40.17 -1.56
CA ILE A 353 18.56 39.33 -1.11
C ILE A 353 18.07 38.24 -0.15
N LEU A 354 17.25 38.60 0.83
CA LEU A 354 16.66 37.63 1.77
C LEU A 354 15.80 36.60 1.04
N CYS A 355 15.04 37.01 0.02
CA CYS A 355 14.28 36.08 -0.81
C CYS A 355 15.19 35.05 -1.51
N ILE A 356 16.28 35.50 -2.12
CA ILE A 356 17.27 34.61 -2.77
C ILE A 356 17.90 33.66 -1.74
N MET A 357 18.30 34.17 -0.57
CA MET A 357 18.83 33.33 0.52
C MET A 357 17.80 32.29 0.98
N GLY A 358 16.54 32.69 1.16
CA GLY A 358 15.44 31.80 1.52
C GLY A 358 15.25 30.69 0.49
N ILE A 359 15.31 31.01 -0.80
CA ILE A 359 15.25 30.01 -1.89
C ILE A 359 16.41 29.01 -1.80
N ILE A 360 17.65 29.49 -1.60
CA ILE A 360 18.83 28.61 -1.48
C ILE A 360 18.68 27.65 -0.29
N ILE A 361 18.25 28.18 0.86
CA ILE A 361 18.06 27.38 2.08
C ILE A 361 16.92 26.34 1.87
N ALA A 362 15.83 26.72 1.19
CA ALA A 362 14.78 25.78 0.83
C ALA A 362 15.31 24.66 -0.07
N ILE A 363 16.17 24.97 -1.06
CA ILE A 363 16.75 23.92 -1.92
C ILE A 363 17.63 22.98 -1.10
N ILE A 364 18.50 23.50 -0.22
CA ILE A 364 19.35 22.69 0.66
C ILE A 364 18.50 21.79 1.56
N SER A 365 17.37 22.29 2.09
CA SER A 365 16.47 21.49 2.92
C SER A 365 15.90 20.26 2.21
N LEU A 366 15.78 20.28 0.87
CA LEU A 366 15.23 19.13 0.14
C LEU A 366 16.12 17.89 0.23
N PHE A 367 17.43 18.09 0.33
CA PHE A 367 18.43 17.02 0.38
C PHE A 367 18.76 16.56 1.80
N ASN A 368 17.99 17.01 2.80
CA ASN A 368 18.24 16.70 4.21
C ASN A 368 16.95 16.19 4.88
N PRO A 369 17.04 15.30 5.88
CA PRO A 369 15.88 14.80 6.60
C PRO A 369 15.07 15.91 7.29
N TRP A 370 13.77 15.85 7.15
CA TRP A 370 12.80 16.76 7.77
C TRP A 370 12.32 16.26 9.12
N TYR A 371 12.13 14.95 9.25
CA TYR A 371 11.73 14.30 10.49
C TYR A 371 12.37 12.92 10.58
N LEU A 372 12.77 12.52 11.79
CA LEU A 372 13.39 11.24 12.05
C LEU A 372 12.78 10.62 13.30
N ILE A 373 12.61 9.29 13.27
CA ILE A 373 12.49 8.44 14.45
C ILE A 373 13.59 7.40 14.30
N SER A 374 14.44 7.30 15.30
CA SER A 374 15.62 6.43 15.30
C SER A 374 15.64 5.58 16.56
N THR A 375 16.15 4.37 16.43
CA THR A 375 16.29 3.43 17.55
C THR A 375 17.71 2.91 17.66
N ASP A 376 18.16 2.69 18.89
CA ASP A 376 19.33 1.89 19.20
C ASP A 376 18.84 0.76 20.12
N MET A 377 19.08 -0.49 19.73
CA MET A 377 18.57 -1.68 20.41
C MET A 377 19.72 -2.56 20.83
N THR A 378 19.74 -2.90 22.12
CA THR A 378 20.61 -3.92 22.68
C THR A 378 19.71 -4.96 23.31
N ILE A 379 19.48 -6.05 22.58
CA ILE A 379 18.65 -7.19 22.99
C ILE A 379 19.53 -8.45 22.92
N HIS A 380 19.26 -9.45 23.76
CA HIS A 380 19.97 -10.72 23.70
C HIS A 380 19.90 -11.32 22.28
N GLY A 381 21.05 -11.52 21.62
CA GLY A 381 21.14 -12.05 20.26
C GLY A 381 21.10 -11.00 19.13
N TYR A 382 20.68 -9.76 19.40
CA TYR A 382 20.57 -8.71 18.39
C TYR A 382 20.99 -7.34 18.94
N GLU A 383 22.06 -6.78 18.34
CA GLU A 383 22.55 -5.45 18.65
C GLU A 383 22.61 -4.62 17.38
N THR A 384 22.01 -3.43 17.40
CA THR A 384 22.19 -2.48 16.30
C THR A 384 23.58 -1.86 16.36
N SER A 385 24.23 -1.68 15.20
CA SER A 385 25.51 -0.97 15.10
C SER A 385 25.32 0.56 15.23
N GLY A 386 24.73 1.00 16.35
CA GLY A 386 24.31 2.37 16.63
C GLY A 386 22.90 2.71 16.14
N LEU A 387 22.58 4.02 16.09
CA LEU A 387 21.25 4.51 15.76
C LEU A 387 20.82 4.15 14.33
N VAL A 388 19.73 3.38 14.23
CA VAL A 388 19.04 3.04 12.98
C VAL A 388 17.78 3.90 12.85
N ASN A 389 17.56 4.51 11.68
CA ASN A 389 16.40 5.36 11.44
C ASN A 389 15.18 4.51 11.06
N ILE A 390 14.29 4.23 12.01
CA ILE A 390 13.08 3.43 11.75
C ILE A 390 12.02 4.17 10.94
N LEU A 391 11.97 5.50 11.05
CA LEU A 391 11.15 6.36 10.20
C LEU A 391 11.96 7.58 9.79
N SER A 392 11.92 7.90 8.51
CA SER A 392 12.49 9.15 8.00
C SER A 392 11.52 9.84 7.04
N ILE A 393 11.47 11.16 7.12
CA ILE A 393 10.71 12.00 6.19
C ILE A 393 11.67 13.00 5.59
N ASP A 394 11.77 13.08 4.27
CA ASP A 394 12.61 14.04 3.57
C ASP A 394 12.02 14.48 2.21
N GLY A 395 12.67 15.45 1.57
CA GLY A 395 12.17 16.03 0.32
C GLY A 395 12.28 15.13 -0.91
N ILE A 396 13.21 14.16 -0.93
CA ILE A 396 13.52 13.34 -2.10
C ILE A 396 12.75 12.04 -2.06
N THR A 397 12.94 11.27 -0.99
CA THR A 397 12.37 9.94 -0.82
C THR A 397 11.01 9.96 -0.12
N GLY A 398 10.59 11.10 0.42
CA GLY A 398 9.28 11.22 1.05
C GLY A 398 9.29 10.56 2.43
N ILE A 399 8.27 9.75 2.73
CA ILE A 399 8.17 9.02 4.00
C ILE A 399 8.73 7.60 3.80
N GLN A 400 9.73 7.24 4.59
CA GLN A 400 10.39 5.95 4.55
C GLN A 400 10.34 5.28 5.92
N LEU A 401 10.17 3.97 5.93
CA LEU A 401 10.28 3.09 7.08
C LEU A 401 11.51 2.19 6.93
N GLN A 402 12.12 1.83 8.05
CA GLN A 402 13.14 0.79 8.09
C GLN A 402 12.91 -0.07 9.33
N PHE A 403 12.87 -1.37 9.14
CA PHE A 403 12.81 -2.31 10.26
C PHE A 403 14.21 -2.82 10.55
N PRO A 404 14.66 -2.81 11.82
CA PRO A 404 15.91 -3.44 12.20
C PRO A 404 15.91 -4.92 11.77
N GLY A 405 16.99 -5.37 11.12
CA GLY A 405 17.13 -6.74 10.61
C GLY A 405 16.74 -6.89 9.13
N ILE A 406 15.95 -5.96 8.57
CA ILE A 406 15.61 -5.94 7.15
C ILE A 406 16.56 -5.01 6.39
N THR A 407 16.86 -5.37 5.13
CA THR A 407 17.75 -4.59 4.26
C THR A 407 17.06 -3.34 3.70
N GLY A 408 17.41 -2.19 4.26
CA GLY A 408 17.21 -0.87 3.66
C GLY A 408 15.86 -0.19 3.95
N PRO A 409 15.76 1.13 3.69
CA PRO A 409 14.53 1.89 3.85
C PRO A 409 13.54 1.58 2.73
N MET A 410 12.25 1.60 3.07
CA MET A 410 11.14 1.38 2.15
C MET A 410 10.09 2.49 2.27
N PRO A 411 9.41 2.88 1.17
CA PRO A 411 8.40 3.92 1.24
C PRO A 411 7.18 3.48 2.06
N LEU A 412 6.58 4.40 2.82
CA LEU A 412 5.29 4.19 3.46
C LEU A 412 4.16 4.48 2.47
N GLY A 413 3.54 3.42 1.93
CA GLY A 413 2.54 3.49 0.85
C GLY A 413 3.18 3.60 -0.54
N SER A 414 2.41 3.29 -1.59
CA SER A 414 2.99 3.08 -2.95
C SER A 414 3.19 4.37 -3.74
N ILE A 415 2.84 5.50 -3.14
CA ILE A 415 3.05 6.81 -3.75
C ILE A 415 4.28 7.44 -3.13
N MET A 416 5.39 7.32 -3.84
CA MET A 416 6.50 8.23 -3.64
C MET A 416 6.03 9.62 -4.10
N ILE A 417 5.59 10.46 -3.17
CA ILE A 417 5.42 11.89 -3.42
C ILE A 417 6.80 12.52 -3.16
N PRO A 418 7.59 12.85 -4.18
CA PRO A 418 8.79 13.65 -3.98
C PRO A 418 8.32 15.05 -3.56
N PHE A 419 8.33 15.35 -2.26
CA PHE A 419 7.97 16.69 -1.79
C PHE A 419 8.86 17.77 -2.42
N SER A 420 10.07 17.40 -2.86
CA SER A 420 10.99 18.19 -3.69
C SER A 420 10.35 18.67 -5.00
N LEU A 421 9.52 17.87 -5.65
CA LEU A 421 8.78 18.29 -6.85
C LEU A 421 7.79 19.40 -6.51
N LEU A 422 7.03 19.24 -5.41
CA LEU A 422 6.05 20.22 -4.93
C LEU A 422 6.70 21.55 -4.54
N ILE A 423 7.78 21.49 -3.76
CA ILE A 423 8.53 22.66 -3.31
C ILE A 423 9.29 23.30 -4.47
N GLY A 424 9.96 22.50 -5.31
CA GLY A 424 10.74 22.95 -6.45
C GLY A 424 9.89 23.68 -7.50
N ILE A 425 8.77 23.09 -7.94
CA ILE A 425 7.80 23.77 -8.83
C ILE A 425 7.25 25.02 -8.15
N GLY A 426 7.06 24.96 -6.84
CA GLY A 426 6.77 26.12 -6.05
C GLY A 426 7.79 27.25 -6.26
N ILE A 427 9.05 26.99 -5.98
CA ILE A 427 10.12 27.99 -6.14
C ILE A 427 10.15 28.53 -7.58
N LEU A 428 10.00 27.67 -8.59
CA LEU A 428 9.90 28.09 -9.99
C LEU A 428 8.72 29.05 -10.21
N PHE A 429 7.54 28.76 -9.68
CA PHE A 429 6.39 29.67 -9.77
C PHE A 429 6.63 31.01 -9.07
N LEU A 430 7.43 31.06 -7.99
CA LEU A 430 7.82 32.33 -7.41
C LEU A 430 8.66 33.15 -8.39
N ILE A 431 9.65 32.52 -9.04
CA ILE A 431 10.51 33.16 -10.04
C ILE A 431 9.66 33.65 -11.23
N PHE A 432 8.79 32.81 -11.80
CA PHE A 432 7.91 33.20 -12.91
C PHE A 432 6.96 34.34 -12.53
N THR A 433 6.37 34.30 -11.35
CA THR A 433 5.45 35.37 -10.92
C THR A 433 6.16 36.70 -10.65
N SER A 434 7.48 36.68 -10.44
CA SER A 434 8.31 37.89 -10.29
C SER A 434 8.61 38.59 -11.62
N VAL A 435 8.36 37.96 -12.77
CA VAL A 435 8.73 38.50 -14.09
C VAL A 435 8.01 39.81 -14.39
N GLY A 436 8.74 40.92 -14.55
CA GLY A 436 8.22 42.22 -14.97
C GLY A 436 7.28 42.90 -13.99
N LEU A 437 7.34 42.59 -12.69
CA LEU A 437 6.60 43.36 -11.69
C LEU A 437 7.26 44.74 -11.51
N SER A 438 6.47 45.80 -11.68
CA SER A 438 6.89 47.20 -11.56
C SER A 438 6.98 47.72 -10.13
N LYS A 439 6.25 47.10 -9.17
CA LYS A 439 6.17 47.57 -7.78
C LYS A 439 6.63 46.53 -6.79
N SER A 440 7.46 46.96 -5.84
CA SER A 440 8.03 46.16 -4.75
C SER A 440 6.93 45.50 -3.90
N LYS A 441 5.85 46.23 -3.60
CA LYS A 441 4.69 45.70 -2.85
C LYS A 441 3.99 44.51 -3.51
N LYS A 442 3.90 44.48 -4.85
CA LYS A 442 3.32 43.34 -5.58
C LYS A 442 4.24 42.12 -5.47
N LEU A 443 5.56 42.35 -5.49
CA LEU A 443 6.58 41.32 -5.34
C LEU A 443 6.64 40.78 -3.91
N GLY A 444 6.60 41.65 -2.90
CA GLY A 444 6.56 41.27 -1.49
C GLY A 444 5.36 40.40 -1.12
N ASN A 445 4.18 40.61 -1.74
CA ASN A 445 3.06 39.69 -1.59
C ASN A 445 3.39 38.27 -2.09
N LYS A 446 4.15 38.13 -3.19
CA LYS A 446 4.56 36.81 -3.71
C LYS A 446 5.50 36.10 -2.74
N TYR A 447 6.46 36.84 -2.15
CA TYR A 447 7.39 36.31 -1.16
C TYR A 447 6.65 35.84 0.10
N LEU A 448 5.76 36.68 0.63
CA LEU A 448 4.94 36.36 1.81
C LEU A 448 4.15 35.07 1.63
N PHE A 449 3.36 34.96 0.55
CA PHE A 449 2.55 33.77 0.31
C PHE A 449 3.40 32.53 -0.01
N ARG A 450 4.57 32.68 -0.63
CA ARG A 450 5.49 31.56 -0.83
C ARG A 450 6.08 31.10 0.50
N GLY A 451 6.50 32.04 1.36
CA GLY A 451 7.01 31.73 2.68
C GLY A 451 6.00 30.95 3.52
N ILE A 452 4.74 31.42 3.59
CA ILE A 452 3.64 30.70 4.27
C ILE A 452 3.49 29.28 3.69
N ARG A 453 3.49 29.13 2.36
CA ARG A 453 3.36 27.81 1.71
C ARG A 453 4.52 26.86 2.00
N LEU A 454 5.73 27.38 2.23
CA LEU A 454 6.88 26.54 2.60
C LEU A 454 6.82 26.04 4.04
N LEU A 455 6.05 26.68 4.92
CA LEU A 455 5.83 26.20 6.28
C LEU A 455 4.83 25.03 6.33
N ILE A 456 3.97 24.91 5.32
CA ILE A 456 2.88 23.92 5.28
C ILE A 456 3.38 22.48 5.48
N PRO A 457 4.41 21.97 4.78
CA PRO A 457 4.87 20.59 4.96
C PRO A 457 5.28 20.27 6.40
N ILE A 458 6.04 21.15 7.06
CA ILE A 458 6.47 20.95 8.45
C ILE A 458 5.27 21.02 9.41
N ILE A 459 4.33 21.93 9.19
CA ILE A 459 3.10 21.99 9.99
C ILE A 459 2.30 20.69 9.83
N PHE A 460 2.16 20.17 8.61
CA PHE A 460 1.46 18.90 8.37
C PHE A 460 2.16 17.72 9.04
N ILE A 461 3.50 17.64 8.98
CA ILE A 461 4.26 16.61 9.69
C ILE A 461 3.98 16.70 11.19
N LEU A 462 4.10 17.88 11.80
CA LEU A 462 3.85 18.03 13.23
C LEU A 462 2.40 17.68 13.61
N LEU A 463 1.42 18.08 12.81
CA LEU A 463 0.02 17.71 13.01
C LEU A 463 -0.21 16.21 12.88
N PHE A 464 0.45 15.56 11.91
CA PHE A 464 0.40 14.11 11.75
C PHE A 464 0.97 13.40 12.97
N ILE A 465 2.16 13.81 13.44
CA ILE A 465 2.80 13.25 14.64
C ILE A 465 1.92 13.44 15.89
N ILE A 466 1.35 14.64 16.09
CA ILE A 466 0.38 14.90 17.18
C ILE A 466 -0.87 14.02 17.05
N GLY A 467 -1.28 13.75 15.80
CA GLY A 467 -2.45 12.94 15.47
C GLY A 467 -2.27 11.45 15.66
N LEU A 468 -1.04 10.93 15.80
CA LEU A 468 -0.78 9.49 15.95
C LEU A 468 -1.56 8.87 17.12
N ARG A 469 -1.74 9.60 18.22
CA ARG A 469 -2.55 9.14 19.37
C ARG A 469 -4.02 8.82 19.05
N LEU A 470 -4.54 9.28 17.91
CA LEU A 470 -5.92 9.05 17.49
C LEU A 470 -6.07 7.73 16.72
N ILE A 471 -4.96 7.11 16.32
CA ILE A 471 -4.95 5.85 15.60
C ILE A 471 -4.96 4.72 16.65
N PRO A 472 -5.93 3.79 16.61
CA PRO A 472 -5.99 2.67 17.54
C PRO A 472 -4.96 1.60 17.14
N PHE A 473 -3.68 1.84 17.44
CA PHE A 473 -2.59 0.92 17.03
C PHE A 473 -2.70 -0.49 17.62
N GLU A 474 -3.36 -0.66 18.77
CA GLU A 474 -3.62 -1.96 19.41
C GLU A 474 -4.47 -2.90 18.54
N SER A 475 -5.25 -2.38 17.57
CA SER A 475 -5.98 -3.22 16.61
C SER A 475 -5.20 -3.52 15.33
N LEU A 476 -4.09 -2.82 15.08
CA LEU A 476 -3.21 -3.01 13.92
C LEU A 476 -2.02 -3.92 14.22
N ALA A 477 -1.45 -3.79 15.41
CA ALA A 477 -0.36 -4.64 15.88
C ALA A 477 -0.95 -5.64 16.87
N ASN A 478 -0.87 -6.93 16.56
CA ASN A 478 -1.34 -8.00 17.43
C ASN A 478 -0.36 -8.15 18.61
N THR A 479 -0.23 -7.10 19.44
CA THR A 479 0.78 -6.96 20.52
C THR A 479 0.41 -7.72 21.78
N GLY A 480 -0.56 -8.65 21.70
CA GLY A 480 -1.04 -9.42 22.84
C GLY A 480 0.03 -10.22 23.57
N ASP A 481 1.16 -10.50 22.92
CA ASP A 481 2.24 -11.36 23.45
C ASP A 481 3.61 -10.67 23.62
N THR A 482 3.79 -9.40 23.25
CA THR A 482 5.13 -8.77 23.21
C THR A 482 5.50 -7.95 24.44
N GLY A 483 4.61 -7.80 25.43
CA GLY A 483 4.86 -7.04 26.67
C GLY A 483 5.15 -5.53 26.51
N MET A 484 5.26 -5.02 25.28
CA MET A 484 5.58 -3.62 24.98
C MET A 484 4.31 -2.77 24.88
N ASP A 485 4.18 -1.79 25.78
CA ASP A 485 3.12 -0.78 25.71
C ASP A 485 3.44 0.26 24.62
N ILE A 486 3.06 -0.06 23.38
CA ILE A 486 3.21 0.84 22.22
C ILE A 486 2.42 2.14 22.43
N SER A 487 1.34 2.12 23.20
CA SER A 487 0.51 3.30 23.47
C SER A 487 1.31 4.37 24.22
N GLU A 488 2.18 3.97 25.16
CA GLU A 488 3.01 4.87 25.93
C GLU A 488 4.09 5.54 25.06
N VAL A 489 4.63 4.79 24.10
CA VAL A 489 5.62 5.26 23.12
C VAL A 489 4.98 6.32 22.21
N ILE A 490 3.84 5.99 21.61
CA ILE A 490 3.09 6.90 20.73
C ILE A 490 2.70 8.18 21.48
N SER A 491 2.24 8.04 22.73
CA SER A 491 1.89 9.18 23.58
C SER A 491 3.10 10.11 23.81
N SER A 492 4.27 9.53 24.07
CA SER A 492 5.51 10.30 24.29
C SER A 492 5.93 11.07 23.04
N ILE A 493 5.86 10.43 21.86
CA ILE A 493 6.14 11.06 20.57
C ILE A 493 5.13 12.19 20.28
N SER A 494 3.84 11.93 20.49
CA SER A 494 2.75 12.88 20.21
C SER A 494 2.78 14.11 21.13
N ASN A 495 3.22 13.95 22.38
CA ASN A 495 3.31 15.04 23.36
C ASN A 495 4.53 15.95 23.14
N SER A 496 5.61 15.42 22.57
CA SER A 496 6.85 16.15 22.27
C SER A 496 7.24 15.99 20.80
N PRO A 497 6.42 16.49 19.85
CA PRO A 497 6.58 16.18 18.43
C PRO A 497 7.82 16.83 17.80
N ILE A 498 8.39 17.88 18.38
CA ILE A 498 9.55 18.60 17.80
C ILE A 498 10.87 17.88 18.08
N ASN A 499 11.03 17.32 19.27
CA ASN A 499 12.22 16.59 19.70
C ASN A 499 11.89 15.80 20.98
N GLY A 500 12.41 14.58 21.11
CA GLY A 500 12.30 13.78 22.32
C GLY A 500 13.11 12.50 22.26
N ASN A 501 13.26 11.86 23.42
CA ASN A 501 13.85 10.55 23.56
C ASN A 501 13.10 9.73 24.62
N LYS A 502 13.22 8.41 24.54
CA LYS A 502 12.62 7.48 25.51
C LYS A 502 13.42 6.19 25.56
N PHE A 503 13.58 5.66 26.76
CA PHE A 503 14.07 4.30 26.97
C PHE A 503 12.89 3.38 27.22
N ILE A 504 12.88 2.24 26.55
CA ILE A 504 11.90 1.17 26.73
C ILE A 504 12.67 -0.06 27.21
N THR A 505 12.23 -0.61 28.33
CA THR A 505 12.77 -1.87 28.86
C THR A 505 11.82 -2.99 28.49
N ILE A 506 12.31 -4.02 27.80
CA ILE A 506 11.53 -5.22 27.51
C ILE A 506 11.76 -6.20 28.66
N GLN A 507 10.72 -6.51 29.43
CA GLN A 507 10.83 -7.33 30.65
C GLN A 507 11.20 -8.78 30.36
N ASP A 508 10.83 -9.32 29.19
CA ASP A 508 10.98 -10.73 28.85
C ASP A 508 12.33 -11.10 28.21
N VAL A 509 13.14 -10.12 27.77
CA VAL A 509 14.37 -10.36 26.99
C VAL A 509 15.62 -9.63 27.55
N GLU A 510 15.54 -9.10 28.77
CA GLU A 510 16.60 -8.27 29.41
C GLU A 510 17.26 -7.25 28.44
N GLY A 511 16.43 -6.57 27.63
CA GLY A 511 16.89 -5.66 26.57
C GLY A 511 16.52 -4.20 26.84
N GLN A 512 17.34 -3.28 26.31
CA GLN A 512 17.04 -1.84 26.30
C GLN A 512 16.88 -1.34 24.87
N ILE A 513 15.78 -0.65 24.62
CA ILE A 513 15.52 0.07 23.37
C ILE A 513 15.56 1.56 23.68
N GLN A 514 16.51 2.28 23.10
CA GLN A 514 16.49 3.73 23.06
C GLN A 514 15.77 4.19 21.80
N LEU A 515 14.76 5.04 21.96
CA LEU A 515 14.10 5.76 20.88
C LEU A 515 14.45 7.24 20.94
N ASN A 516 14.74 7.82 19.78
CA ASN A 516 14.93 9.26 19.60
C ASN A 516 14.04 9.72 18.44
N TRP A 517 13.41 10.89 18.55
CA TRP A 517 12.58 11.44 17.48
C TRP A 517 12.67 12.95 17.43
N GLY A 518 12.40 13.52 16.26
CA GLY A 518 12.26 14.97 16.12
C GLY A 518 12.45 15.50 14.71
N LEU A 519 12.38 16.83 14.60
CA LEU A 519 12.70 17.56 13.37
C LEU A 519 14.18 17.37 13.02
N GLY A 520 14.42 16.90 11.81
CA GLY A 520 15.75 16.82 11.23
C GLY A 520 16.28 18.18 10.79
N PHE A 521 17.57 18.23 10.43
CA PHE A 521 18.23 19.45 9.96
C PHE A 521 17.51 20.10 8.77
N GLY A 522 17.05 19.29 7.80
CA GLY A 522 16.28 19.77 6.66
C GLY A 522 14.94 20.39 7.09
N GLY A 523 14.31 19.87 8.14
CA GLY A 523 13.05 20.39 8.65
C GLY A 523 13.20 21.79 9.24
N PHE A 524 14.28 22.01 10.01
CA PHE A 524 14.64 23.34 10.50
C PHE A 524 15.01 24.31 9.38
N LEU A 525 15.77 23.86 8.37
CA LEU A 525 16.10 24.69 7.21
C LEU A 525 14.85 25.12 6.44
N LEU A 526 13.88 24.22 6.25
CA LEU A 526 12.63 24.53 5.55
C LEU A 526 11.78 25.53 6.35
N LEU A 527 11.67 25.36 7.67
CA LEU A 527 11.04 26.31 8.57
C LEU A 527 11.70 27.70 8.48
N PHE A 528 13.03 27.74 8.57
CA PHE A 528 13.81 28.97 8.52
C PHE A 528 13.69 29.68 7.16
N SER A 529 13.72 28.93 6.05
CA SER A 529 13.46 29.46 4.71
C SER A 529 12.09 30.12 4.61
N GLY A 530 11.03 29.46 5.10
CA GLY A 530 9.67 30.00 5.11
C GLY A 530 9.58 31.31 5.88
N ILE A 531 10.21 31.39 7.07
CA ILE A 531 10.29 32.60 7.89
C ILE A 531 11.06 33.71 7.17
N ILE A 532 12.23 33.42 6.59
CA ILE A 532 13.00 34.40 5.82
C ILE A 532 12.17 34.98 4.68
N LEU A 533 11.44 34.15 3.94
CA LEU A 533 10.60 34.61 2.82
C LEU A 533 9.42 35.46 3.28
N ILE A 534 8.85 35.16 4.44
CA ILE A 534 7.83 36.01 5.07
C ILE A 534 8.41 37.38 5.42
N ILE A 535 9.57 37.41 6.09
CA ILE A 535 10.28 38.65 6.45
C ILE A 535 10.64 39.46 5.19
N ALA A 536 11.22 38.80 4.18
CA ALA A 536 11.52 39.37 2.88
C ALA A 536 10.29 40.01 2.24
N GLY A 537 9.14 39.32 2.29
CA GLY A 537 7.87 39.82 1.78
C GLY A 537 7.33 41.03 2.53
N ILE A 538 7.46 41.06 3.86
CA ILE A 538 7.08 42.20 4.69
C ILE A 538 7.96 43.41 4.36
N ILE A 539 9.28 43.23 4.30
CA ILE A 539 10.24 44.29 3.97
C ILE A 539 9.95 44.88 2.59
N GLU A 540 9.75 44.03 1.57
CA GLU A 540 9.40 44.46 0.21
C GLU A 540 8.07 45.23 0.14
N ARG A 541 7.09 44.84 0.94
CA ARG A 541 5.80 45.54 1.06
C ARG A 541 5.93 46.90 1.73
N VAL A 542 6.77 47.00 2.76
CA VAL A 542 7.03 48.24 3.49
C VAL A 542 7.84 49.22 2.63
N ALA A 543 8.74 48.71 1.78
CA ALA A 543 9.51 49.55 0.87
C ALA A 543 8.60 50.31 -0.13
N ASP A 544 7.55 49.65 -0.65
CA ASP A 544 6.57 50.18 -1.62
C ASP A 544 7.19 51.03 -2.76
N VAL A 545 8.31 50.56 -3.31
CA VAL A 545 9.10 51.25 -4.34
C VAL A 545 8.65 50.82 -5.73
N GLU A 546 8.68 51.76 -6.68
CA GLU A 546 8.53 51.48 -8.10
C GLU A 546 9.91 51.14 -8.71
N PHE A 547 10.05 49.92 -9.25
CA PHE A 547 11.31 49.42 -9.84
C PHE A 547 11.62 50.04 -11.20
N PHE A 548 10.58 50.28 -12.00
CA PHE A 548 10.67 50.92 -13.31
C PHE A 548 9.29 51.51 -13.68
N GLN A 549 9.29 52.57 -14.48
CA GLN A 549 8.07 53.17 -14.98
C GLN A 549 7.39 52.25 -15.99
N GLU A 550 6.11 51.96 -15.77
CA GLU A 550 5.30 51.18 -16.71
C GLU A 550 5.13 51.97 -18.02
N LYS A 551 5.32 51.31 -19.16
CA LYS A 551 5.04 51.91 -20.48
C LYS A 551 3.53 52.02 -20.65
N ILE A 552 2.90 53.06 -20.11
CA ILE A 552 1.46 53.29 -20.34
C ILE A 552 1.27 53.51 -21.84
N ILE A 553 0.62 52.56 -22.53
CA ILE A 553 0.07 52.84 -23.86
C ILE A 553 -0.99 53.91 -23.63
N SER A 554 -0.61 55.17 -23.88
CA SER A 554 -1.52 56.31 -23.94
C SER A 554 -2.69 55.96 -24.85
N GLU A 555 -3.82 56.61 -24.60
CA GLU A 555 -5.16 56.45 -25.19
C GLU A 555 -5.25 56.38 -26.73
N SER A 556 -4.13 56.43 -27.45
CA SER A 556 -3.95 56.27 -28.91
C SER A 556 -4.54 55.00 -29.56
N LYS A 557 -4.88 53.96 -28.80
CA LYS A 557 -5.63 52.78 -29.33
C LYS A 557 -7.15 52.88 -29.16
N LYS A 558 -7.67 53.82 -28.36
CA LYS A 558 -9.11 54.13 -28.31
C LYS A 558 -9.51 55.05 -29.47
N GLU A 559 -8.69 56.04 -29.83
CA GLU A 559 -8.94 56.93 -30.99
C GLU A 559 -8.85 56.19 -32.33
N LYS A 560 -7.91 55.24 -32.51
CA LYS A 560 -7.89 54.41 -33.73
C LYS A 560 -9.10 53.48 -33.92
N LYS A 561 -9.98 53.36 -32.92
CA LYS A 561 -11.27 52.66 -33.03
C LYS A 561 -12.47 53.61 -33.15
N SER A 562 -12.32 54.90 -32.85
CA SER A 562 -13.33 55.93 -33.14
C SER A 562 -13.18 56.47 -34.55
N ASP A 563 -11.95 56.69 -35.04
CA ASP A 563 -11.72 57.20 -36.41
C ASP A 563 -12.14 56.17 -37.48
N LYS A 564 -12.07 54.87 -37.14
CA LYS A 564 -12.54 53.78 -38.01
C LYS A 564 -14.05 53.54 -37.94
N LYS A 565 -14.78 54.36 -37.17
CA LYS A 565 -16.24 54.34 -37.03
C LYS A 565 -16.90 55.61 -37.57
N GLU A 566 -16.11 56.61 -37.97
CA GLU A 566 -16.57 57.82 -38.66
C GLU A 566 -16.31 57.80 -40.18
N GLU A 567 -15.67 56.75 -40.70
CA GLU A 567 -15.44 56.51 -42.14
C GLU A 567 -16.27 55.35 -42.75
N ASP A 568 -17.24 54.79 -42.02
CA ASP A 568 -18.22 53.80 -42.55
C ASP A 568 -19.65 54.36 -42.59
#